data_AF-A0A9Q3V2V5-F1
#
_entry.id   AF-A0A9Q3V2V5-F1
#
_cell.length_a   1.000
_cell.length_b   1.000
_cell.length_c   1.000
_cell.angle_alpha   90.00
_cell.angle_beta   90.00
_cell.angle_gamma   90.00
#
_symmetry.space_group_name_H-M   'P 1'
#
loop_
_entity.id
_entity.type
_entity.pdbx_description
1 polymer ?
#
loop_
_entity_poly.entity_id
_entity_poly.type
_entity_poly.pdbx_seq_one_letter_code
_entity_poly.pdbx_strand_id
1 'polypeptide(L)'
;MKVTDLKIKNLVEYNHEIFTITEIYQNDNAYFVKIKNDLQTISIPAENINPIQITEDWLEKFGFLKTYASDQQIIRYERPESFIKYDIDLNSKKIFEGLKIYGNTIRCKYIHEFQNIFSSLFGKETTIFMKSSFHKAIV
;
A
#
# COMPACT_ATOMS: atom_id res chain seq x y z
N MET A 1 10.27 -4.30 -8.55
CA MET A 1 9.37 -5.08 -7.69
C MET A 1 9.63 -6.55 -7.95
N LYS A 2 9.79 -7.39 -6.94
CA LYS A 2 9.91 -8.84 -7.15
C LYS A 2 8.54 -9.49 -6.99
N VAL A 3 8.24 -10.51 -7.80
CA VAL A 3 6.97 -11.25 -7.70
C VAL A 3 6.79 -11.90 -6.34
N THR A 4 7.89 -12.34 -5.73
CA THR A 4 7.91 -12.93 -4.38
C THR A 4 7.41 -11.99 -3.28
N ASP A 5 7.42 -10.68 -3.53
CA ASP A 5 6.98 -9.67 -2.58
C ASP A 5 5.49 -9.33 -2.76
N LEU A 6 4.85 -9.87 -3.81
CA LEU A 6 3.43 -9.67 -4.10
C LEU A 6 2.57 -10.65 -3.31
N LYS A 7 1.40 -10.17 -2.91
CA LYS A 7 0.32 -10.98 -2.34
C LYS A 7 -0.98 -10.74 -3.09
N ILE A 8 -1.88 -11.72 -3.01
CA ILE A 8 -3.28 -11.53 -3.42
C ILE A 8 -3.84 -10.32 -2.66
N LYS A 9 -4.65 -9.51 -3.36
CA LYS A 9 -5.20 -8.20 -2.95
C LYS A 9 -4.21 -7.03 -2.95
N ASN A 10 -2.95 -7.23 -3.34
CA ASN A 10 -2.07 -6.09 -3.59
C ASN A 10 -2.56 -5.26 -4.78
N LEU A 11 -2.40 -3.94 -4.68
CA LEU A 11 -2.67 -2.99 -5.74
C LEU A 11 -1.42 -2.79 -6.59
N VAL A 12 -1.61 -2.86 -7.91
CA VAL A 12 -0.55 -2.71 -8.91
C VAL A 12 -1.04 -1.85 -10.06
N GLU A 13 -0.12 -1.22 -10.77
CA GLU A 13 -0.41 -0.46 -11.98
C GLU A 13 -0.14 -1.29 -13.22
N TYR A 14 -1.04 -1.24 -14.18
CA TYR A 14 -0.85 -1.79 -15.52
C TYR A 14 -1.51 -0.86 -16.54
N ASN A 15 -0.79 -0.46 -17.59
CA ASN A 15 -1.27 0.48 -18.61
C ASN A 15 -1.92 1.75 -18.03
N HIS A 16 -1.31 2.36 -17.01
CA HIS A 16 -1.81 3.56 -16.31
C HIS A 16 -3.13 3.39 -15.55
N GLU A 17 -3.60 2.16 -15.36
CA GLU A 17 -4.76 1.83 -14.55
C GLU A 17 -4.35 1.03 -13.32
N ILE A 18 -5.14 1.17 -12.24
CA ILE A 18 -4.91 0.45 -10.98
C ILE A 18 -5.73 -0.83 -11.00
N PHE A 19 -5.07 -1.94 -10.69
CA PHE A 19 -5.69 -3.24 -10.53
C PHE A 19 -5.38 -3.86 -9.18
N THR A 20 -6.25 -4.78 -8.77
CA THR A 20 -6.03 -5.67 -7.63
C THR A 20 -5.57 -7.03 -8.14
N ILE A 21 -4.49 -7.57 -7.58
CA ILE A 21 -4.07 -8.95 -7.84
C ILE A 21 -5.10 -9.90 -7.23
N THR A 22 -5.68 -10.79 -8.03
CA THR A 22 -6.62 -11.82 -7.57
C THR A 22 -5.98 -13.19 -7.49
N GLU A 23 -5.03 -13.50 -8.38
CA GLU A 23 -4.34 -14.78 -8.43
C GLU A 23 -2.87 -14.55 -8.81
N ILE A 24 -1.96 -15.38 -8.29
CA ILE A 24 -0.55 -15.42 -8.67
C ILE A 24 -0.22 -16.89 -8.94
N TYR A 25 0.35 -17.19 -10.10
CA TYR A 25 0.70 -18.54 -10.46
C TYR A 25 1.97 -18.57 -11.30
N GLN A 26 2.61 -19.73 -11.34
CA GLN A 26 3.76 -19.96 -12.19
C GLN A 26 3.34 -20.85 -13.36
N ASN A 27 3.73 -20.48 -14.58
CA ASN A 27 3.61 -21.32 -15.74
C ASN A 27 5.00 -21.45 -16.38
N ASP A 28 5.45 -22.69 -16.55
CA ASP A 28 6.85 -23.01 -16.86
C ASP A 28 7.83 -22.31 -15.89
N ASN A 29 8.66 -21.41 -16.41
CA ASN A 29 9.66 -20.65 -15.65
C ASN A 29 9.29 -19.16 -15.48
N ALA A 30 8.05 -18.78 -15.79
CA ALA A 30 7.58 -17.41 -15.68
C ALA A 30 6.42 -17.30 -14.67
N TYR A 31 6.41 -16.20 -13.92
CA TYR A 31 5.30 -15.88 -13.03
C TYR A 31 4.26 -15.03 -13.75
N PHE A 32 3.00 -15.36 -13.52
CA PHE A 32 1.85 -14.65 -14.03
C PHE A 32 0.99 -14.17 -12.87
N VAL A 33 0.32 -13.05 -13.11
CA VAL A 33 -0.66 -12.47 -12.19
C VAL A 33 -1.97 -12.29 -12.92
N LYS A 34 -3.05 -12.69 -12.26
CA LYS A 34 -4.39 -12.30 -12.66
C LYS A 34 -4.76 -11.05 -11.90
N ILE A 35 -5.07 -10.00 -12.64
CA ILE A 35 -5.36 -8.68 -12.10
C ILE A 35 -6.77 -8.26 -12.50
N LYS A 36 -7.46 -7.58 -11.58
CA LYS A 36 -8.85 -7.18 -11.74
C LYS A 36 -9.06 -5.72 -11.33
N ASN A 37 -9.80 -4.98 -12.14
CA ASN A 37 -10.42 -3.70 -11.79
C ASN A 37 -11.93 -3.78 -12.05
N ASP A 38 -12.62 -2.63 -12.03
CA ASP A 38 -14.07 -2.58 -12.25
C ASP A 38 -14.48 -2.86 -13.70
N LEU A 39 -13.55 -2.72 -14.65
CA LEU A 39 -13.81 -2.85 -16.08
C LEU A 39 -13.50 -4.26 -16.59
N GLN A 40 -12.42 -4.88 -16.08
CA GLN A 40 -11.91 -6.12 -16.65
C GLN A 40 -11.11 -6.97 -15.65
N THR A 41 -10.92 -8.22 -16.04
CA THR A 41 -9.99 -9.15 -15.39
C THR A 41 -9.09 -9.75 -16.46
N ILE A 42 -7.78 -9.60 -16.29
CA ILE A 42 -6.79 -10.05 -17.27
C ILE A 42 -5.69 -10.84 -16.58
N SER A 43 -5.06 -11.77 -17.32
CA SER A 43 -3.87 -12.47 -16.85
C SER A 43 -2.67 -12.03 -17.68
N ILE A 44 -1.60 -11.62 -17.01
CA ILE A 44 -0.40 -11.08 -17.64
C ILE A 44 0.87 -11.55 -16.92
N PRO A 45 2.03 -11.56 -17.61
CA PRO A 45 3.31 -11.77 -16.95
C PRO A 45 3.51 -10.76 -15.81
N ALA A 46 4.00 -11.25 -14.67
CA ALA A 46 4.18 -10.45 -13.46
C ALA A 46 5.29 -9.38 -13.60
N GLU A 47 6.11 -9.46 -14.64
CA GLU A 47 7.09 -8.44 -15.01
C GLU A 47 6.48 -7.20 -15.67
N ASN A 48 5.25 -7.30 -16.18
CA ASN A 48 4.57 -6.22 -16.88
C ASN A 48 3.78 -5.29 -15.95
N ILE A 49 3.68 -5.62 -14.67
CA ILE A 49 3.01 -4.78 -13.66
C ILE A 49 4.02 -3.85 -12.99
N ASN A 50 3.57 -2.62 -12.75
CA ASN A 50 4.36 -1.59 -12.11
C ASN A 50 3.96 -1.42 -10.63
N PRO A 51 4.93 -1.21 -9.73
CA PRO A 51 4.62 -0.87 -8.36
C PRO A 51 4.07 0.56 -8.28
N ILE A 52 3.02 0.77 -7.48
CA ILE A 52 2.47 2.10 -7.23
C ILE A 52 3.24 2.74 -6.08
N GLN A 53 3.81 3.92 -6.29
CA GLN A 53 4.49 4.68 -5.24
C GLN A 53 3.48 5.23 -4.23
N ILE A 54 3.82 5.21 -2.94
CA ILE A 54 3.01 5.81 -1.88
C ILE A 54 3.09 7.33 -2.01
N THR A 55 1.92 7.97 -2.08
CA THR A 55 1.76 9.43 -2.07
C THR A 55 0.83 9.84 -0.94
N GLU A 56 0.76 11.15 -0.66
CA GLU A 56 -0.20 11.71 0.30
C GLU A 56 -1.65 11.29 -0.01
N ASP A 57 -2.08 11.43 -1.27
CA ASP A 57 -3.42 11.00 -1.73
C ASP A 57 -3.74 9.53 -1.38
N TRP A 58 -2.74 8.65 -1.46
CA TRP A 58 -2.93 7.25 -1.12
C TRP A 58 -3.10 7.03 0.38
N LEU A 59 -2.32 7.74 1.19
CA LEU A 59 -2.44 7.68 2.65
C LEU A 59 -3.80 8.19 3.09
N GLU A 60 -4.27 9.30 2.54
CA GLU A 60 -5.62 9.82 2.80
C GLU A 60 -6.70 8.82 2.40
N LYS A 61 -6.60 8.18 1.22
CA LYS A 61 -7.51 7.09 0.80
C LYS A 61 -7.51 5.90 1.75
N PHE A 62 -6.37 5.60 2.38
CA PHE A 62 -6.28 4.56 3.41
C PHE A 62 -6.84 4.99 4.78
N GLY A 63 -7.35 6.22 4.89
CA GLY A 63 -7.97 6.76 6.12
C GLY A 63 -6.96 7.34 7.10
N PHE A 64 -5.77 7.69 6.64
CA PHE A 64 -4.72 8.29 7.45
C PHE A 64 -4.97 9.80 7.51
N LEU A 65 -4.99 10.35 8.73
CA LEU A 65 -5.16 11.80 8.94
C LEU A 65 -3.81 12.48 9.11
N LYS A 66 -3.55 13.52 8.33
CA LYS A 66 -2.36 14.35 8.47
C LYS A 66 -2.43 15.13 9.80
N THR A 67 -1.62 14.74 10.77
CA THR A 67 -1.61 15.31 12.13
C THR A 67 -0.44 16.27 12.36
N TYR A 68 0.59 16.19 11.53
CA TYR A 68 1.74 17.10 11.59
C TYR A 68 2.46 17.11 10.25
N ALA A 69 2.82 18.30 9.78
CA ALA A 69 3.73 18.51 8.68
C ALA A 69 4.87 19.39 9.19
N SER A 70 6.10 18.89 9.17
CA SER A 70 7.28 19.76 9.41
C SER A 70 7.73 20.41 8.10
N ASP A 71 8.45 21.52 8.21
CA ASP A 71 9.17 22.15 7.09
C ASP A 71 10.20 21.20 6.44
N GLN A 72 10.53 20.09 7.10
CA GLN A 72 11.38 19.00 6.62
C GLN A 72 10.58 17.83 5.97
N GLN A 73 9.28 18.02 5.72
CA GLN A 73 8.40 17.12 4.95
C GLN A 73 8.13 15.74 5.59
N ILE A 74 8.28 15.62 6.91
CA ILE A 74 7.75 14.48 7.66
C ILE A 74 6.24 14.69 7.80
N ILE A 75 5.43 13.78 7.26
CA ILE A 75 3.98 13.79 7.43
C ILE A 75 3.59 12.74 8.46
N ARG A 76 3.15 13.19 9.63
CA ARG A 76 2.62 12.28 10.65
C ARG A 76 1.19 11.92 10.31
N TYR A 77 0.92 10.64 10.33
CA TYR A 77 -0.43 10.12 10.24
C TYR A 77 -0.73 9.28 11.47
N GLU A 78 -1.87 9.49 12.12
CA GLU A 78 -2.29 8.68 13.27
C GLU A 78 -3.64 8.04 12.98
N ARG A 79 -3.82 6.78 13.41
CA ARG A 79 -5.14 6.13 13.46
C ARG A 79 -5.78 6.43 14.82
N PRO A 80 -7.12 6.51 14.93
CA PRO A 80 -7.80 6.65 16.22
C PRO A 80 -7.66 5.44 17.16
N GLU A 81 -7.02 4.35 16.73
CA GLU A 81 -6.84 3.13 17.51
C GLU A 81 -5.56 3.23 18.36
N SER A 82 -5.73 3.18 19.68
CA SER A 82 -4.80 3.65 20.71
C SER A 82 -3.47 2.91 20.88
N PHE A 83 -3.20 1.85 20.11
CA PHE A 83 -2.10 0.94 20.43
C PHE A 83 -0.82 1.16 19.61
N ILE A 84 -0.87 1.49 18.31
CA ILE A 84 0.34 1.60 17.46
C ILE A 84 0.55 3.03 16.95
N LYS A 85 1.72 3.61 17.25
CA LYS A 85 2.19 4.88 16.68
C LYS A 85 3.07 4.60 15.46
N TYR A 86 2.76 5.24 14.34
CA TYR A 86 3.56 5.17 13.12
C TYR A 86 3.78 6.57 12.53
N ASP A 87 4.92 6.77 11.86
CA ASP A 87 5.21 7.97 11.06
C ASP A 87 5.54 7.53 9.62
N ILE A 88 5.15 8.31 8.61
CA ILE A 88 5.45 8.00 7.20
C ILE A 88 6.28 9.14 6.62
N ASP A 89 7.50 8.82 6.16
CA ASP A 89 8.39 9.78 5.51
C ASP A 89 8.31 9.62 4.00
N LEU A 90 7.72 10.62 3.33
CA LEU A 90 7.60 10.66 1.87
C LEU A 90 8.82 11.34 1.19
N ASN A 91 9.73 11.95 1.96
CA ASN A 91 10.84 12.74 1.42
C ASN A 91 12.13 11.90 1.39
N SER A 92 12.49 11.44 0.20
CA SER A 92 13.63 10.56 -0.14
C SER A 92 15.03 11.09 0.19
N LYS A 93 15.17 12.22 0.88
CA LYS A 93 16.47 12.87 1.14
C LYS A 93 17.30 12.18 2.24
N LYS A 94 16.79 11.16 2.92
CA LYS A 94 17.53 10.37 3.92
C LYS A 94 17.53 8.89 3.57
N ILE A 95 18.53 8.19 4.11
CA ILE A 95 18.83 6.74 3.99
C ILE A 95 17.65 5.83 4.45
N PHE A 96 16.57 6.41 4.95
CA PHE A 96 15.46 5.78 5.65
C PHE A 96 14.11 6.20 5.02
N GLU A 97 13.90 5.88 3.74
CA GLU A 97 12.60 6.04 3.06
C GLU A 97 11.56 5.06 3.65
N GLY A 98 10.42 5.57 4.14
CA GLY A 98 9.23 4.75 4.40
C GLY A 98 8.57 4.88 5.77
N LEU A 99 8.24 3.74 6.37
CA LEU A 99 7.33 3.63 7.51
C LEU A 99 8.13 3.47 8.81
N LYS A 100 7.92 4.36 9.78
CA LYS A 100 8.45 4.20 11.14
C LYS A 100 7.37 3.64 12.06
N ILE A 101 7.71 2.61 12.82
CA ILE A 101 6.82 2.00 13.81
C ILE A 101 7.60 1.86 15.12
N TYR A 102 7.15 2.51 16.20
CA TYR A 102 7.85 2.55 17.50
C TYR A 102 9.35 2.87 17.39
N GLY A 103 9.73 3.82 16.53
CA GLY A 103 11.13 4.22 16.34
C GLY A 103 11.95 3.32 15.41
N ASN A 104 11.42 2.18 14.97
CA ASN A 104 12.06 1.33 13.96
C ASN A 104 11.67 1.80 12.56
N THR A 105 12.63 1.99 11.67
CA THR A 105 12.36 2.30 10.27
C THR A 105 12.23 1.01 9.44
N ILE A 106 11.14 0.93 8.69
CA ILE A 106 10.86 -0.10 7.71
C ILE A 106 10.84 0.56 6.33
N ARG A 107 11.60 0.02 5.39
CA ARG A 107 11.56 0.46 4.01
C ARG A 107 10.16 0.21 3.45
N CYS A 108 9.50 1.28 3.02
CA CYS A 108 8.13 1.23 2.52
C CYS A 108 7.92 2.39 1.55
N LYS A 109 8.13 2.12 0.27
CA LYS A 109 8.04 3.10 -0.81
C LYS A 109 6.81 2.88 -1.68
N TYR A 110 6.35 1.63 -1.76
CA TYR A 110 5.30 1.21 -2.67
C TYR A 110 4.09 0.67 -1.91
N ILE A 111 2.91 0.80 -2.52
CA ILE A 111 1.64 0.42 -1.92
C ILE A 111 1.59 -1.06 -1.54
N HIS A 112 2.11 -1.95 -2.37
CA HIS A 112 2.13 -3.38 -2.05
C HIS A 112 2.91 -3.67 -0.75
N GLU A 113 4.03 -2.99 -0.52
CA GLU A 113 4.82 -3.10 0.71
C GLU A 113 4.00 -2.63 1.91
N PHE A 114 3.36 -1.46 1.79
CA PHE A 114 2.47 -0.92 2.79
C PHE A 114 1.32 -1.88 3.12
N GLN A 115 0.64 -2.39 2.08
CA GLN A 115 -0.45 -3.35 2.23
C GLN A 115 -0.01 -4.61 2.96
N ASN A 116 1.17 -5.12 2.62
CA ASN A 116 1.73 -6.33 3.23
C ASN A 116 2.13 -6.11 4.69
N ILE A 117 2.72 -4.97 5.03
CA ILE A 117 3.07 -4.61 6.41
C ILE A 117 1.80 -4.47 7.26
N PHE A 118 0.83 -3.69 6.81
CA PHE A 118 -0.41 -3.47 7.54
C PHE A 118 -1.24 -4.74 7.69
N SER A 119 -1.33 -5.56 6.64
CA SER A 119 -2.00 -6.86 6.75
C SER A 119 -1.33 -7.77 7.78
N SER A 120 0.00 -7.73 7.90
CA SER A 120 0.74 -8.53 8.88
C SER A 120 0.59 -8.01 10.32
N LEU A 121 0.55 -6.69 10.51
CA LEU A 121 0.42 -6.07 11.85
C LEU A 121 -0.99 -6.20 12.42
N PHE A 122 -2.02 -6.05 11.58
CA PHE A 122 -3.40 -5.97 12.04
C PHE A 122 -4.21 -7.23 11.77
N GLY A 123 -3.67 -8.21 11.04
CA GLY A 123 -4.38 -9.45 10.67
C GLY A 123 -5.62 -9.22 9.80
N LYS A 124 -5.86 -7.99 9.35
CA LYS A 124 -6.98 -7.57 8.52
C LYS A 124 -6.48 -7.17 7.14
N GLU A 125 -7.23 -7.53 6.11
CA GLU A 125 -6.90 -7.18 4.73
C GLU A 125 -7.02 -5.68 4.51
N THR A 126 -6.01 -5.05 3.88
CA THR A 126 -5.98 -3.60 3.62
C THR A 126 -7.15 -3.08 2.79
N THR A 127 -7.77 -3.92 1.96
CA THR A 127 -8.99 -3.58 1.22
C THR A 127 -10.19 -3.27 2.12
N ILE A 128 -10.24 -3.81 3.35
CA ILE A 128 -11.29 -3.49 4.33
C ILE A 128 -11.14 -2.05 4.84
N PHE A 129 -9.90 -1.54 4.89
CA PHE A 129 -9.60 -0.19 5.37
C PHE A 129 -10.14 0.87 4.39
N MET A 130 -10.14 0.59 3.08
CA MET A 130 -10.73 1.48 2.07
C MET A 130 -12.26 1.61 2.22
N LYS A 131 -12.97 0.56 2.67
CA LYS A 131 -14.43 0.61 2.88
C LYS A 131 -14.84 1.30 4.19
N SER A 132 -14.04 1.16 5.25
CA SER A 132 -14.36 1.71 6.57
C SER A 132 -14.34 3.25 6.61
N SER A 133 -13.55 3.90 5.75
CA SER A 133 -13.44 5.37 5.71
C SER A 133 -14.67 6.04 5.09
N PHE A 134 -15.51 5.31 4.35
CA PHE A 134 -16.75 5.86 3.76
C PHE A 134 -17.97 5.82 4.71
N HIS A 135 -17.85 5.25 5.92
CA HIS A 135 -18.98 5.12 6.86
C HIS A 135 -18.88 5.98 8.13
N LYS A 136 -17.89 6.87 8.25
CA LYS A 136 -17.80 7.85 9.35
C LYS A 136 -17.91 9.29 8.87
N ALA A 137 -18.94 9.56 8.06
CA ALA A 137 -19.38 10.93 7.75
C ALA A 137 -20.89 11.07 7.93
N ILE A 138 -21.46 10.50 9.00
CA ILE A 138 -22.78 10.89 9.53
C ILE A 138 -22.77 10.61 11.05
N VAL A 139 -22.42 11.62 11.86
CA VAL A 139 -23.13 12.06 13.09
C VAL A 139 -22.71 13.49 13.35
#